data_AF-A0A6G4ZZB1-F1
#
_entry.id   AF-A0A6G4ZZB1-F1
#
_cell.length_a   1.000
_cell.length_b   1.000
_cell.length_c   1.000
_cell.angle_alpha   90.00
_cell.angle_beta   90.00
_cell.angle_gamma   90.00
#
_symmetry.space_group_name_H-M   'P 1'
#
loop_
_entity.id
_entity.type
_entity.pdbx_description
1 polymer ?
#
loop_
_entity_poly.entity_id
_entity_poly.type
_entity_poly.pdbx_seq_one_letter_code
_entity_poly.pdbx_strand_id
1 'polypeptide(L)'
;LDPYYRTIRGFEVLVEKEWLSFGHKFAQRIGHGDDKHSDADRSPVFLQFIDCTWQIMNQFKNAFEFNEHFLITILDHLYSCLFGTFLYNSEQQRVKENVRERTQSLWSMVNSEIDEYTNPLYASYPQQHVLFPVASLRRIQLWKGYYCRWNPRMRLQEPLQVRSRELLQLRAQLQRQLEELKKEHESKMSRIPPRVSSPITV
;
A
#
# COMPACT_ATOMS: atom_id res chain seq x y z
N LEU A 1 -1.22 -10.36 -12.29
CA LEU A 1 -2.19 -11.34 -12.81
C LEU A 1 -3.24 -11.61 -11.74
N ASP A 2 -2.83 -12.19 -10.61
CA ASP A 2 -3.73 -12.49 -9.50
C ASP A 2 -3.99 -11.26 -8.60
N PRO A 3 -5.27 -10.89 -8.33
CA PRO A 3 -5.63 -9.87 -7.35
C PRO A 3 -5.23 -10.20 -5.91
N TYR A 4 -5.11 -11.47 -5.53
CA TYR A 4 -4.77 -11.89 -4.17
C TYR A 4 -3.46 -11.23 -3.71
N TYR A 5 -2.41 -11.26 -4.53
CA TYR A 5 -1.11 -10.66 -4.22
C TYR A 5 -1.10 -9.12 -4.12
N ARG A 6 -2.25 -8.47 -4.35
CA ARG A 6 -2.43 -7.02 -4.16
C ARG A 6 -3.04 -6.65 -2.80
N THR A 7 -3.44 -7.66 -2.03
CA THR A 7 -3.79 -7.52 -0.61
C THR A 7 -2.53 -7.48 0.26
N ILE A 8 -2.60 -6.92 1.47
CA ILE A 8 -1.49 -6.92 2.43
C ILE A 8 -1.01 -8.36 2.64
N ARG A 9 -1.94 -9.23 3.07
CA ARG A 9 -1.64 -10.66 3.32
C ARG A 9 -1.14 -11.39 2.09
N GLY A 10 -1.72 -11.14 0.93
CA GLY A 10 -1.27 -11.75 -0.30
C GLY A 10 0.15 -11.32 -0.67
N PHE A 11 0.51 -10.05 -0.50
CA PHE A 11 1.86 -9.59 -0.78
C PHE A 11 2.88 -10.17 0.21
N GLU A 12 2.53 -10.31 1.49
CA GLU A 12 3.37 -11.04 2.47
C GLU A 12 3.65 -12.47 1.98
N VAL A 13 2.60 -13.18 1.54
CA VAL A 13 2.72 -14.54 0.97
C VAL A 13 3.55 -14.55 -0.30
N LEU A 14 3.42 -13.54 -1.17
CA LEU A 14 4.25 -13.41 -2.38
C LEU A 14 5.74 -13.33 -2.02
N VAL A 15 6.09 -12.53 -1.01
CA VAL A 15 7.47 -12.39 -0.54
C VAL A 15 7.97 -13.67 0.12
N GLU A 16 7.20 -14.26 1.04
CA GLU A 16 7.53 -15.52 1.71
C GLU A 16 7.73 -16.67 0.71
N LYS A 17 6.89 -16.73 -0.32
CA LYS A 17 6.98 -17.76 -1.36
C LYS A 17 8.09 -17.43 -2.35
N GLU A 18 7.90 -16.44 -3.21
CA GLU A 18 8.74 -16.27 -4.41
C GLU A 18 10.15 -15.74 -4.10
N TRP A 19 10.36 -15.13 -2.93
CA TRP A 19 11.66 -14.60 -2.54
C TRP A 19 12.33 -15.43 -1.46
N LEU A 20 11.62 -15.71 -0.37
CA LEU A 20 12.21 -16.42 0.75
C LEU A 20 12.31 -17.92 0.46
N SER A 21 11.21 -18.64 0.21
CA SER A 21 11.27 -20.10 0.04
C SER A 21 12.08 -20.51 -1.20
N PHE A 22 11.94 -19.79 -2.31
CA PHE A 22 12.70 -20.02 -3.54
C PHE A 22 14.18 -19.63 -3.46
N GLY A 23 14.65 -19.09 -2.34
CA GLY A 23 16.09 -18.99 -2.04
C GLY A 23 16.78 -17.74 -2.58
N HIS A 24 16.09 -16.60 -2.61
CA HIS A 24 16.80 -15.33 -2.77
C HIS A 24 17.81 -15.15 -1.63
N LYS A 25 19.06 -14.88 -2.00
CA LYS A 25 20.20 -14.86 -1.07
C LYS A 25 20.28 -13.55 -0.28
N PHE A 26 19.27 -13.26 0.55
CA PHE A 26 19.17 -11.98 1.26
C PHE A 26 20.42 -11.63 2.08
N ALA A 27 20.91 -12.56 2.91
CA ALA A 27 22.10 -12.30 3.73
C ALA A 27 23.34 -11.92 2.89
N GLN A 28 23.54 -12.59 1.75
CA GLN A 28 24.66 -12.30 0.85
C GLN A 28 24.45 -11.00 0.05
N ARG A 29 23.24 -10.76 -0.46
CA ARG A 29 22.92 -9.61 -1.31
C ARG A 29 22.89 -8.29 -0.53
N ILE A 30 22.57 -8.35 0.76
CA ILE A 30 22.54 -7.18 1.64
C ILE A 30 23.85 -7.05 2.44
N GLY A 31 24.46 -8.16 2.85
CA GLY A 31 25.65 -8.18 3.70
C GLY A 31 25.34 -7.90 5.16
N HIS A 32 24.35 -8.62 5.72
CA HIS A 32 23.92 -8.47 7.12
C HIS A 32 25.07 -8.71 8.10
N GLY A 33 25.46 -7.68 8.85
CA GLY A 33 26.52 -7.77 9.86
C GLY A 33 27.91 -8.06 9.28
N ASP A 34 28.14 -7.80 7.99
CA ASP A 34 29.42 -7.97 7.33
C ASP A 34 30.04 -6.60 6.96
N ASP A 35 31.30 -6.40 7.33
CA ASP A 35 32.07 -5.17 7.08
C ASP A 35 32.64 -5.08 5.66
N LYS A 36 32.50 -6.14 4.84
CA LYS A 36 32.99 -6.16 3.45
C LYS A 36 32.07 -5.38 2.51
N HIS A 37 32.15 -4.05 2.56
CA HIS A 37 31.32 -3.17 1.73
C HIS A 37 31.59 -3.28 0.22
N SER A 38 32.79 -3.73 -0.18
CA SER A 38 33.20 -3.92 -1.58
C SER A 38 32.86 -5.29 -2.16
N ASP A 39 32.08 -6.11 -1.43
CA ASP A 39 31.67 -7.43 -1.91
C ASP A 39 30.82 -7.29 -3.18
N ALA A 40 31.30 -7.87 -4.28
CA ALA A 40 30.66 -7.85 -5.58
C ALA A 40 29.31 -8.60 -5.59
N ASP A 41 29.06 -9.43 -4.59
CA ASP A 41 27.79 -10.09 -4.42
C ASP A 41 26.70 -9.20 -3.82
N ARG A 42 27.02 -8.02 -3.28
CA ARG A 42 25.99 -7.09 -2.79
C ARG A 42 25.26 -6.44 -3.96
N SER A 43 23.93 -6.50 -3.96
CA SER A 43 23.12 -5.98 -5.06
C SER A 43 21.68 -5.68 -4.63
N PRO A 44 21.08 -4.54 -5.06
CA PRO A 44 19.76 -4.09 -4.62
C PRO A 44 18.59 -4.79 -5.35
N VAL A 45 18.67 -6.10 -5.56
CA VAL A 45 17.68 -6.85 -6.38
C VAL A 45 16.27 -6.80 -5.77
N PHE A 46 16.16 -7.05 -4.47
CA PHE A 46 14.86 -6.96 -3.79
C PHE A 46 14.34 -5.52 -3.72
N LEU A 47 15.24 -4.54 -3.54
CA LEU A 47 14.88 -3.12 -3.61
C LEU A 47 14.30 -2.75 -4.98
N GLN A 48 14.89 -3.23 -6.08
CA GLN A 48 14.37 -3.01 -7.43
C GLN A 48 12.96 -3.61 -7.61
N PHE A 49 12.70 -4.78 -7.03
CA PHE A 49 11.37 -5.38 -7.03
C PHE A 49 10.34 -4.52 -6.27
N ILE A 50 10.71 -4.02 -5.09
CA ILE A 50 9.83 -3.14 -4.31
C ILE A 50 9.60 -1.80 -5.03
N ASP A 51 10.63 -1.21 -5.66
CA ASP A 51 10.46 -0.02 -6.51
C ASP A 51 9.47 -0.31 -7.65
N CYS A 52 9.65 -1.41 -8.39
CA CYS A 52 8.72 -1.79 -9.46
C CYS A 52 7.28 -1.94 -8.93
N THR A 53 7.11 -2.49 -7.74
CA THR A 53 5.79 -2.57 -7.08
C THR A 53 5.22 -1.17 -6.83
N TRP A 54 6.04 -0.26 -6.30
CA TRP A 54 5.66 1.15 -6.11
C TRP A 54 5.31 1.84 -7.44
N GLN A 55 6.04 1.60 -8.53
CA GLN A 55 5.70 2.15 -9.86
C GLN A 55 4.31 1.72 -10.30
N ILE A 56 3.96 0.44 -10.11
CA ILE A 56 2.64 -0.09 -10.49
C ILE A 56 1.55 0.50 -9.58
N MET A 57 1.79 0.58 -8.26
CA MET A 57 0.87 1.26 -7.33
C MET A 57 0.62 2.72 -7.71
N ASN A 58 1.65 3.41 -8.22
CA ASN A 58 1.54 4.79 -8.65
C ASN A 58 0.70 4.95 -9.93
N GLN A 59 0.74 3.97 -10.84
CA GLN A 59 -0.11 3.95 -12.03
C GLN A 59 -1.56 3.51 -11.71
N PHE A 60 -1.77 2.69 -10.67
CA PHE A 60 -3.07 2.13 -10.28
C PHE A 60 -3.38 2.40 -8.80
N LYS A 61 -3.76 3.64 -8.48
CA LYS A 61 -3.89 4.17 -7.10
C LYS A 61 -4.83 3.43 -6.15
N ASN A 62 -5.78 2.66 -6.68
CA ASN A 62 -6.80 1.94 -5.92
C ASN A 62 -6.65 0.42 -5.99
N ALA A 63 -5.68 -0.10 -6.76
CA ALA A 63 -5.59 -1.53 -7.06
C ALA A 63 -4.89 -2.36 -5.99
N PHE A 64 -4.20 -1.72 -5.04
CA PHE A 64 -3.46 -2.36 -3.95
C PHE A 64 -4.05 -1.94 -2.61
N GLU A 65 -4.19 -2.92 -1.71
CA GLU A 65 -4.67 -2.74 -0.35
C GLU A 65 -3.61 -2.09 0.53
N PHE A 66 -2.32 -2.40 0.29
CA PHE A 66 -1.23 -1.76 1.01
C PHE A 66 -0.87 -0.41 0.40
N ASN A 67 -0.28 0.45 1.22
CA ASN A 67 0.11 1.80 0.86
C ASN A 67 1.66 1.92 0.72
N GLU A 68 2.14 3.13 0.40
CA GLU A 68 3.58 3.39 0.24
C GLU A 68 4.37 3.16 1.55
N HIS A 69 3.75 3.38 2.71
CA HIS A 69 4.41 3.22 4.01
C HIS A 69 4.78 1.75 4.24
N PHE A 70 3.88 0.83 3.90
CA PHE A 70 4.15 -0.62 3.95
C PHE A 70 5.41 -1.02 3.15
N LEU A 71 5.57 -0.52 1.93
CA LEU A 71 6.74 -0.82 1.11
C LEU A 71 8.04 -0.24 1.70
N ILE A 72 7.98 0.98 2.23
CA ILE A 72 9.13 1.61 2.90
C ILE A 72 9.50 0.83 4.16
N THR A 73 8.53 0.42 4.97
CA THR A 73 8.75 -0.38 6.19
C THR A 73 9.41 -1.72 5.88
N ILE A 74 8.99 -2.40 4.80
CA ILE A 74 9.67 -3.60 4.30
C ILE A 74 11.15 -3.30 3.99
N LEU A 75 11.43 -2.20 3.29
CA LEU A 75 12.79 -1.83 2.92
C LEU A 75 13.65 -1.38 4.11
N ASP A 76 13.06 -0.75 5.13
CA ASP A 76 13.78 -0.40 6.35
C ASP A 76 14.17 -1.66 7.13
N HIS A 77 13.24 -2.62 7.26
CA HIS A 77 13.49 -3.88 7.95
C HIS A 77 14.23 -4.93 7.11
N LEU A 78 14.37 -4.71 5.79
CA LEU A 78 15.32 -5.44 4.96
C LEU A 78 16.73 -5.25 5.48
N TYR A 79 17.12 -4.04 5.89
CA TYR A 79 18.48 -3.74 6.36
C TYR A 79 18.61 -3.80 7.89
N SER A 80 17.53 -3.55 8.65
CA SER A 80 17.63 -3.36 10.10
C SER A 80 18.02 -4.62 10.88
N CYS A 81 17.82 -5.82 10.31
CA CYS A 81 18.01 -7.11 10.98
C CYS A 81 17.23 -7.27 12.30
N LEU A 82 16.18 -6.47 12.50
CA LEU A 82 15.35 -6.54 13.72
C LEU A 82 14.50 -7.82 13.73
N PHE A 83 14.07 -8.25 12.54
CA PHE A 83 13.25 -9.43 12.33
C PHE A 83 14.02 -10.52 11.59
N GLY A 84 13.64 -11.77 11.79
CA GLY A 84 14.24 -12.90 11.09
C GLY A 84 13.82 -13.06 9.63
N THR A 85 12.81 -12.31 9.19
CA THR A 85 12.16 -12.47 7.89
C THR A 85 13.15 -12.44 6.73
N PHE A 86 14.09 -11.50 6.70
CA PHE A 86 15.07 -11.34 5.62
C PHE A 86 16.47 -11.85 5.96
N LEU A 87 16.60 -12.71 6.98
CA LEU A 87 17.88 -13.33 7.33
C LEU A 87 18.12 -14.61 6.50
N TYR A 88 19.40 -14.97 6.37
CA TYR A 88 19.91 -16.15 5.67
C TYR A 88 19.59 -16.19 4.16
N ASN A 89 20.11 -17.20 3.46
CA ASN A 89 20.08 -17.27 1.99
C ASN A 89 19.10 -18.30 1.43
N SER A 90 18.55 -19.20 2.26
CA SER A 90 17.61 -20.21 1.80
C SER A 90 16.67 -20.65 2.92
N GLU A 91 15.55 -21.27 2.55
CA GLU A 91 14.61 -21.89 3.49
C GLU A 91 15.31 -22.95 4.35
N GLN A 92 16.14 -23.79 3.74
CA GLN A 92 16.91 -24.81 4.47
C GLN A 92 17.76 -24.22 5.59
N GLN A 93 18.44 -23.08 5.32
CA GLN A 93 19.23 -22.40 6.36
C GLN A 93 18.35 -21.83 7.46
N ARG A 94 17.22 -21.20 7.13
CA ARG A 94 16.28 -20.66 8.13
C ARG A 94 15.68 -21.73 9.04
N VAL A 95 15.41 -22.93 8.49
CA VAL A 95 14.96 -24.09 9.29
C VAL A 95 16.08 -24.58 10.19
N LYS A 96 17.30 -24.77 9.66
CA LYS A 96 18.46 -25.24 10.44
C LYS A 96 18.74 -24.34 11.64
N GLU A 97 18.61 -23.03 11.45
CA GLU A 97 18.90 -22.02 12.47
C GLU A 97 17.72 -21.73 13.40
N ASN A 98 16.57 -22.40 13.21
CA ASN A 98 15.33 -22.22 13.98
C ASN A 98 14.88 -20.75 14.03
N VAL A 99 14.87 -20.09 12.87
CA VAL A 99 14.59 -18.64 12.79
C VAL A 99 13.19 -18.31 13.28
N ARG A 100 12.21 -19.17 13.00
CA ARG A 100 10.79 -18.93 13.37
C ARG A 100 10.59 -18.92 14.88
N GLU A 101 11.40 -19.69 15.61
CA GLU A 101 11.34 -19.83 17.06
C GLU A 101 12.23 -18.81 17.78
N ARG A 102 13.35 -18.42 17.16
CA ARG A 102 14.35 -17.54 17.78
C ARG A 102 14.17 -16.06 17.46
N THR A 103 13.36 -15.71 16.47
CA THR A 103 13.19 -14.34 16.01
C THR A 103 11.72 -14.03 15.76
N GLN A 104 11.38 -12.73 15.76
CA GLN A 104 10.06 -12.29 15.34
C GLN A 104 9.99 -12.11 13.82
N SER A 105 8.79 -12.34 13.27
CA SER A 105 8.50 -12.03 11.88
C SER A 105 8.13 -10.55 11.72
N LEU A 106 8.61 -9.91 10.66
CA LEU A 106 8.18 -8.58 10.25
C LEU A 106 6.66 -8.51 10.10
N TRP A 107 6.05 -9.57 9.55
CA TRP A 107 4.61 -9.65 9.34
C TRP A 107 3.85 -9.62 10.67
N SER A 108 4.41 -10.14 11.77
CA SER A 108 3.75 -10.05 13.07
C SER A 108 3.56 -8.60 13.52
N MET A 109 4.56 -7.74 13.28
CA MET A 109 4.44 -6.31 13.57
C MET A 109 3.46 -5.62 12.62
N VAL A 110 3.65 -5.79 11.31
CA VAL A 110 2.80 -5.14 10.29
C VAL A 110 1.32 -5.45 10.50
N ASN A 111 0.99 -6.71 10.78
CA ASN A 111 -0.39 -7.13 10.94
C ASN A 111 -1.02 -6.75 12.29
N SER A 112 -0.21 -6.35 13.26
CA SER A 112 -0.72 -5.77 14.50
C SER A 112 -1.16 -4.32 14.30
N GLU A 113 -0.65 -3.64 13.27
CA GLU A 113 -0.87 -2.21 12.97
C GLU A 113 -1.40 -2.01 11.53
N ILE A 114 -2.27 -2.92 11.07
CA ILE A 114 -2.69 -3.01 9.66
C ILE A 114 -3.30 -1.71 9.10
N ASP A 115 -3.94 -0.91 9.97
CA ASP A 115 -4.57 0.36 9.61
C ASP A 115 -3.55 1.39 9.09
N GLU A 116 -2.31 1.37 9.59
CA GLU A 116 -1.24 2.28 9.13
C GLU A 116 -0.74 1.90 7.73
N TYR A 117 -0.88 0.64 7.36
CA TYR A 117 -0.41 0.08 6.10
C TYR A 117 -1.50 0.01 5.04
N THR A 118 -2.75 0.26 5.41
CA THR A 118 -3.89 0.18 4.50
C THR A 118 -4.01 1.43 3.62
N ASN A 119 -4.24 1.21 2.34
CA ASN A 119 -4.56 2.23 1.35
C ASN A 119 -6.04 2.56 1.44
N PRO A 120 -6.43 3.78 1.84
CA PRO A 120 -7.83 4.13 2.01
C PRO A 120 -8.58 4.24 0.67
N LEU A 121 -7.86 4.29 -0.46
CA LEU A 121 -8.44 4.28 -1.81
C LEU A 121 -8.63 2.87 -2.38
N TYR A 122 -8.25 1.83 -1.64
CA TYR A 122 -8.37 0.45 -2.11
C TYR A 122 -9.81 0.08 -2.42
N ALA A 123 -10.06 -0.43 -3.63
CA ALA A 123 -11.38 -0.82 -4.08
C ALA A 123 -11.42 -2.32 -4.39
N SER A 124 -11.90 -3.11 -3.43
CA SER A 124 -11.92 -4.57 -3.47
C SER A 124 -12.71 -5.15 -4.66
N TYR A 125 -13.80 -4.48 -5.09
CA TYR A 125 -14.77 -5.06 -6.04
C TYR A 125 -14.63 -4.69 -7.53
N PRO A 126 -14.11 -3.53 -7.97
CA PRO A 126 -13.99 -3.23 -9.41
C PRO A 126 -12.70 -3.71 -10.09
N GLN A 127 -11.71 -4.23 -9.36
CA GLN A 127 -10.31 -4.34 -9.83
C GLN A 127 -9.73 -5.75 -9.87
N GLN A 128 -10.57 -6.78 -9.98
CA GLN A 128 -10.11 -8.15 -10.23
C GLN A 128 -9.49 -8.35 -11.64
N HIS A 129 -9.45 -7.30 -12.46
CA HIS A 129 -8.78 -7.33 -13.76
C HIS A 129 -7.25 -7.37 -13.65
N VAL A 130 -6.62 -7.90 -14.70
CA VAL A 130 -5.16 -7.90 -14.85
C VAL A 130 -4.67 -6.45 -15.02
N LEU A 131 -3.64 -6.08 -14.25
CA LEU A 131 -2.96 -4.79 -14.40
C LEU A 131 -1.93 -4.86 -15.53
N PHE A 132 -1.97 -3.86 -16.41
CA PHE A 132 -0.99 -3.69 -17.50
C PHE A 132 -0.24 -2.36 -17.32
N PRO A 133 0.85 -2.34 -16.55
CA PRO A 133 1.62 -1.12 -16.33
C PRO A 133 2.38 -0.70 -17.60
N VAL A 134 2.57 0.60 -17.77
CA VAL A 134 3.36 1.16 -18.86
C VAL A 134 4.81 1.30 -18.42
N ALA A 135 5.68 0.42 -18.94
CA ALA A 135 7.12 0.44 -18.70
C ALA A 135 7.85 1.43 -19.64
N SER A 136 7.43 2.70 -19.62
CA SER A 136 8.07 3.78 -20.38
C SER A 136 8.81 4.74 -19.45
N LEU A 137 9.97 5.24 -19.87
CA LEU A 137 10.70 6.30 -19.14
C LEU A 137 9.86 7.57 -18.91
N ARG A 138 8.81 7.79 -19.71
CA ARG A 138 7.87 8.91 -19.51
C ARG A 138 6.86 8.68 -18.39
N ARG A 139 6.71 7.42 -17.95
CA ARG A 139 5.73 6.98 -16.95
C ARG A 139 6.39 6.54 -15.65
N ILE A 140 7.62 6.01 -15.72
CA ILE A 140 8.43 5.67 -14.56
C ILE A 140 8.83 6.97 -13.86
N GLN A 141 8.70 7.00 -12.54
CA GLN A 141 9.03 8.15 -11.71
C GLN A 141 10.12 7.77 -10.71
N LEU A 142 10.99 8.73 -10.36
CA LEU A 142 11.88 8.53 -9.22
C LEU A 142 11.04 8.45 -7.94
N TRP A 143 11.24 7.38 -7.16
CA TRP A 143 10.56 7.20 -5.88
C TRP A 143 11.14 8.13 -4.80
N LYS A 144 10.76 9.41 -4.87
CA LYS A 144 11.25 10.46 -3.96
C LYS A 144 10.96 10.15 -2.49
N GLY A 145 9.82 9.50 -2.21
CA GLY A 145 9.40 9.10 -0.88
C GLY A 145 10.35 8.11 -0.20
N TYR A 146 11.14 7.35 -0.97
CA TYR A 146 12.19 6.48 -0.45
C TYR A 146 13.58 7.11 -0.64
N TYR A 147 13.97 7.40 -1.89
CA TYR A 147 15.34 7.82 -2.22
C TYR A 147 15.71 9.22 -1.74
N CYS A 148 14.73 10.09 -1.48
CA CYS A 148 14.97 11.48 -1.08
C CYS A 148 14.35 11.84 0.27
N ARG A 149 13.94 10.84 1.06
CA ARG A 149 13.17 11.00 2.31
C ARG A 149 13.84 11.79 3.43
N TRP A 150 15.18 11.90 3.35
CA TRP A 150 16.02 12.63 4.32
C TRP A 150 16.17 14.11 3.98
N ASN A 151 15.81 14.55 2.78
CA ASN A 151 15.86 15.95 2.40
C ASN A 151 14.54 16.63 2.81
N PRO A 152 14.55 17.58 3.78
CA PRO A 152 13.33 18.24 4.24
C PRO A 152 12.58 18.99 3.14
N ARG A 153 13.28 19.46 2.09
CA ARG A 153 12.68 20.16 0.95
C ARG A 153 12.00 19.24 -0.06
N MET A 154 12.33 17.95 -0.04
CA MET A 154 11.77 16.94 -0.95
C MET A 154 10.72 16.07 -0.27
N ARG A 155 10.63 16.12 1.06
CA ARG A 155 9.55 15.51 1.83
C ARG A 155 8.24 16.20 1.44
N LEU A 156 7.23 15.40 1.09
CA LEU A 156 5.87 15.91 0.94
C LEU A 156 5.44 16.52 2.28
N GLN A 157 5.05 17.80 2.29
CA GLN A 157 4.66 18.51 3.51
C GLN A 157 3.54 17.78 4.27
N GLU A 158 2.67 17.10 3.54
CA GLU A 158 1.69 16.15 4.09
C GLU A 158 1.80 14.80 3.36
N PRO A 159 1.83 13.67 4.08
CA PRO A 159 1.72 12.36 3.45
C PRO A 159 0.41 12.27 2.67
N LEU A 160 0.48 11.89 1.39
CA LEU A 160 -0.69 11.76 0.51
C LEU A 160 -1.78 10.87 1.10
N GLN A 161 -1.39 9.91 1.95
CA GLN A 161 -2.30 9.01 2.65
C GLN A 161 -3.17 9.72 3.68
N VAL A 162 -2.58 10.61 4.50
CA VAL A 162 -3.30 11.40 5.51
C VAL A 162 -4.34 12.27 4.81
N ARG A 163 -3.91 13.01 3.79
CA ARG A 163 -4.80 13.83 2.97
C ARG A 163 -5.89 13.00 2.29
N SER A 164 -5.56 11.80 1.77
CA SER A 164 -6.56 10.93 1.15
C SER A 164 -7.58 10.43 2.16
N ARG A 165 -7.15 10.10 3.39
CA ARG A 165 -8.05 9.68 4.48
C ARG A 165 -9.00 10.82 4.88
N GLU A 166 -8.47 12.03 5.07
CA GLU A 166 -9.26 13.22 5.39
C GLU A 166 -10.27 13.55 4.28
N LEU A 167 -9.85 13.50 3.01
CA LEU A 167 -10.73 13.74 1.87
C LEU A 167 -11.85 12.71 1.79
N LEU A 168 -11.58 11.44 2.11
CA LEU A 168 -12.61 10.40 2.16
C LEU A 168 -13.58 10.60 3.32
N GLN A 169 -13.09 10.99 4.50
CA GLN A 169 -13.94 11.34 5.65
C GLN A 169 -14.85 12.53 5.31
N LEU A 170 -14.29 13.59 4.72
CA LEU A 170 -15.05 14.76 4.29
C LEU A 170 -16.09 14.38 3.23
N ARG A 171 -15.72 13.56 2.24
CA ARG A 171 -16.66 13.06 1.23
C ARG A 171 -17.82 12.30 1.89
N ALA A 172 -17.53 11.39 2.83
CA ALA A 172 -18.56 10.62 3.52
C ALA A 172 -19.51 11.53 4.33
N GLN A 173 -18.97 12.56 4.99
CA GLN A 173 -19.77 13.56 5.70
C GLN A 173 -20.68 14.34 4.75
N LEU A 174 -20.14 14.85 3.64
CA LEU A 174 -20.92 15.58 2.64
C LEU A 174 -22.01 14.71 2.00
N GLN A 175 -21.73 13.42 1.76
CA GLN A 175 -22.73 12.47 1.25
C GLN A 175 -23.90 12.30 2.23
N ARG A 176 -23.63 12.17 3.53
CA ARG A 176 -24.69 12.10 4.55
C ARG A 176 -25.52 13.39 4.58
N GLN A 177 -24.87 14.55 4.56
CA GLN A 177 -25.58 15.84 4.52
C GLN A 177 -26.47 15.99 3.28
N LEU A 178 -25.99 15.52 2.12
CA LEU A 178 -26.78 15.51 0.89
C LEU A 178 -27.99 14.58 0.99
N GLU A 179 -27.86 13.40 1.60
CA GLU A 179 -28.98 12.49 1.82
C GLU A 179 -30.03 13.06 2.77
N GLU A 180 -29.59 13.72 3.86
CA GLU A 180 -30.47 14.41 4.80
C GLU A 180 -31.24 15.56 4.13
N LEU A 181 -30.52 16.42 3.39
CA LEU A 181 -31.13 17.54 2.65
C LEU A 181 -32.12 17.06 1.57
N LYS A 182 -31.80 15.96 0.86
CA LYS A 182 -32.73 15.35 -0.10
C LYS A 182 -34.01 14.87 0.56
N LYS A 183 -33.90 14.14 1.68
CA LYS A 183 -35.07 13.70 2.46
C LYS A 183 -35.90 14.88 2.97
N GLU A 184 -35.26 15.95 3.43
CA GLU A 184 -35.97 17.16 3.86
C GLU A 184 -36.69 17.84 2.69
N HIS A 185 -36.06 17.92 1.52
CA HIS A 185 -36.66 18.49 0.31
C HIS A 185 -37.86 17.67 -0.17
N GLU A 186 -37.76 16.35 -0.21
CA GLU A 186 -38.86 15.44 -0.56
C GLU A 186 -40.04 15.57 0.42
N SER A 187 -39.76 15.64 1.73
CA SER A 187 -40.78 15.88 2.77
C SER A 187 -41.45 17.24 2.64
N LYS A 188 -40.72 18.29 2.25
CA LYS A 188 -41.30 19.61 1.96
C LYS A 188 -42.16 19.59 0.70
N MET A 189 -41.71 18.93 -0.37
CA MET A 189 -42.47 18.79 -1.61
C MET A 189 -43.77 18.00 -1.42
N SER A 190 -43.79 16.95 -0.59
CA SER A 190 -45.01 16.19 -0.28
C SER A 190 -46.03 16.96 0.56
N ARG A 191 -45.61 18.05 1.22
CA ARG A 191 -46.47 18.92 2.04
C ARG A 191 -47.09 20.08 1.26
N ILE A 192 -46.72 20.27 -0.01
CA ILE A 192 -47.33 21.30 -0.86
C ILE A 192 -48.68 20.78 -1.37
N PRO A 193 -49.82 21.37 -0.98
CA PRO A 193 -51.12 20.95 -1.49
C PRO A 193 -51.20 21.23 -3.00
N PRO A 194 -51.95 20.42 -3.77
CA PRO A 194 -52.13 20.67 -5.20
C PRO A 194 -52.69 22.08 -5.40
N ARG A 195 -52.06 22.86 -6.30
CA ARG A 195 -52.53 24.19 -6.67
C ARG A 195 -53.98 24.09 -7.14
N VAL A 196 -54.91 24.56 -6.32
CA VAL A 196 -56.30 24.77 -6.73
C VAL A 196 -56.28 25.94 -7.71
N SER A 197 -56.58 25.66 -8.98
CA SER A 197 -56.74 26.70 -10.01
C SER A 197 -57.87 27.64 -9.59
N SER A 198 -57.58 28.94 -9.48
CA SER A 198 -58.59 29.95 -9.20
C SER A 198 -59.65 29.96 -10.31
N PRO A 199 -60.96 30.08 -10.00
CA PRO A 199 -61.99 30.13 -11.02
C PRO A 199 -61.85 31.41 -11.84
N ILE A 200 -61.89 31.28 -13.16
CA ILE A 200 -62.01 32.40 -14.08
C ILE A 200 -63.46 32.90 -13.98
N THR A 201 -63.66 34.06 -13.39
CA THR A 201 -64.95 34.77 -13.43
C THR A 201 -65.11 35.40 -14.81
N VAL A 202 -66.12 34.94 -15.56
CA VAL A 202 -66.64 35.60 -16.78
C VAL A 202 -68.00 36.19 -16.43
#